data_AF-A0A1H9M8K9-F1
#
_entry.id   AF-A0A1H9M8K9-F1
#
_cell.length_a   1.000
_cell.length_b   1.000
_cell.length_c   1.000
_cell.angle_alpha   90.00
_cell.angle_beta   90.00
_cell.angle_gamma   90.00
#
_symmetry.space_group_name_H-M   'P 1'
#
loop_
_entity.id
_entity.type
_entity.pdbx_description
1 polymer ?
#
loop_
_entity_poly.entity_id
_entity_poly.type
_entity_poly.pdbx_seq_one_letter_code
_entity_poly.pdbx_strand_id
1 'polypeptide(L)'
;MAFAPTVWAGAPDPMWIQATDTPLFVSHSRLRGRTPEGLPRADRNRWVLDSGAFSFITWFGAFPDDPRDYARRVRLYDAVIGGLEWAAIQDWMCEPDSLAVTGLSVAEHQRRTVASYLDLTAAWEAMSTHRPDSPFMPGLQGWTPADYVRCVRMYQAAGVDLAAAPVVGLGSVCKREDTEEIAEVVATVRAEVPGIRLHGFGVKTGGLARYGAELHSCDSMAWSYAAWKRRIKSARCTQFHRVCSSCLIAAEDWHAKVWPEFVAARADAAPATSPVEFRADPAGQFLLIS
;
A
#
# COMPACT_ATOMS: atom_id res chain seq x y z
N MET A 1 0.02 -7.30 14.99
CA MET A 1 -1.43 -6.96 15.01
C MET A 1 -1.81 -6.35 13.66
N ALA A 2 -3.09 -6.35 13.28
CA ALA A 2 -3.54 -5.62 12.09
C ALA A 2 -3.51 -4.11 12.35
N PHE A 3 -3.23 -3.32 11.31
CA PHE A 3 -3.31 -1.87 11.39
C PHE A 3 -4.77 -1.38 11.31
N ALA A 4 -5.00 -0.11 11.62
CA ALA A 4 -6.29 0.51 11.34
C ALA A 4 -6.42 0.74 9.83
N PRO A 5 -7.61 0.55 9.22
CA PRO A 5 -7.85 1.00 7.86
C PRO A 5 -7.39 2.45 7.68
N THR A 6 -6.70 2.77 6.59
CA THR A 6 -6.04 4.08 6.43
C THR A 6 -6.00 4.48 4.96
N VAL A 7 -6.27 5.74 4.66
CA VAL A 7 -5.94 6.35 3.35
C VAL A 7 -4.63 7.11 3.54
N TRP A 8 -3.64 6.83 2.68
CA TRP A 8 -2.32 7.45 2.78
C TRP A 8 -2.18 8.55 1.73
N ALA A 9 -1.88 9.77 2.18
CA ALA A 9 -1.58 10.86 1.26
C ALA A 9 -0.16 10.69 0.71
N GLY A 10 -0.03 10.49 -0.61
CA GLY A 10 1.28 10.47 -1.24
C GLY A 10 2.00 11.81 -1.03
N ALA A 11 3.24 11.77 -0.52
CA ALA A 11 3.99 12.96 -0.12
C ALA A 11 5.25 13.16 -1.00
N PRO A 12 5.27 14.18 -1.88
CA PRO A 12 6.45 14.53 -2.69
C PRO A 12 7.68 14.97 -1.87
N ASP A 13 7.43 15.48 -0.66
CA ASP A 13 8.45 15.97 0.27
C ASP A 13 8.37 15.16 1.58
N PRO A 14 9.42 14.37 1.93
CA PRO A 14 9.43 13.58 3.14
C PRO A 14 9.43 14.44 4.41
N MET A 15 9.81 15.72 4.33
CA MET A 15 9.82 16.62 5.49
C MET A 15 8.41 16.89 6.04
N TRP A 16 7.35 16.44 5.37
CA TRP A 16 5.99 16.54 5.91
C TRP A 16 5.71 15.54 7.05
N ILE A 17 6.48 14.45 7.16
CA ILE A 17 6.34 13.47 8.27
C ILE A 17 6.46 14.16 9.65
N GLN A 18 7.26 15.21 9.76
CA GLN A 18 7.44 15.97 11.01
C GLN A 18 6.49 17.17 11.18
N ALA A 19 5.52 17.36 10.26
CA ALA A 19 4.76 18.61 10.14
C ALA A 19 3.22 18.41 10.10
N THR A 20 2.72 17.18 10.10
CA THR A 20 1.28 16.87 10.07
C THR A 20 0.97 15.59 10.84
N ASP A 21 -0.27 15.42 11.27
CA ASP A 21 -0.82 14.16 11.78
C ASP A 21 -1.46 13.31 10.65
N THR A 22 -1.55 13.85 9.43
CA THR A 22 -2.13 13.18 8.25
C THR A 22 -1.26 11.97 7.83
N PRO A 23 -1.82 10.75 7.69
CA PRO A 23 -1.05 9.58 7.29
C PRO A 23 -0.40 9.74 5.90
N LEU A 24 0.93 9.54 5.81
CA LEU A 24 1.69 9.78 4.58
C LEU A 24 2.22 8.51 3.92
N PHE A 25 2.25 8.49 2.58
CA PHE A 25 3.01 7.51 1.79
C PHE A 25 4.20 8.19 1.14
N VAL A 26 5.41 7.71 1.44
CA VAL A 26 6.66 8.41 1.12
C VAL A 26 7.57 7.49 0.31
N SER A 27 8.07 7.97 -0.83
CA SER A 27 8.96 7.17 -1.68
C SER A 27 10.40 7.16 -1.16
N HIS A 28 11.00 5.97 -1.10
CA HIS A 28 12.43 5.74 -0.83
C HIS A 28 13.34 6.57 -1.75
N SER A 29 12.89 6.85 -2.98
CA SER A 29 13.58 7.78 -3.91
C SER A 29 13.83 9.18 -3.32
N ARG A 30 12.99 9.64 -2.38
CA ARG A 30 13.12 10.93 -1.67
C ARG A 30 13.98 10.88 -0.41
N LEU A 31 14.30 9.67 0.06
CA LEU A 31 15.03 9.42 1.32
C LEU A 31 16.45 8.88 1.09
N ARG A 32 16.69 8.06 0.07
CA ARG A 32 17.94 7.27 -0.10
C ARG A 32 19.25 8.05 -0.16
N GLY A 33 19.20 9.34 -0.49
CA GLY A 33 20.36 10.24 -0.51
C GLY A 33 20.60 11.05 0.78
N ARG A 34 19.77 10.90 1.81
CA ARG A 34 19.85 11.71 3.05
C ARG A 34 20.76 11.07 4.10
N THR A 35 21.44 11.91 4.88
CA THR A 35 22.12 11.52 6.12
C THR A 35 21.11 11.44 7.28
N PRO A 36 21.43 10.81 8.43
CA PRO A 36 20.52 10.69 9.56
C PRO A 36 19.99 12.04 10.11
N GLU A 37 20.79 13.10 9.98
CA GLU A 37 20.46 14.47 10.39
C GLU A 37 19.54 15.16 9.37
N GLY A 38 19.60 14.75 8.09
CA GLY A 38 18.76 15.25 7.01
C GLY A 38 17.45 14.47 6.82
N LEU A 39 17.18 13.45 7.64
CA LEU A 39 15.91 12.74 7.71
C LEU A 39 14.92 13.47 8.65
N PRO A 40 13.60 13.43 8.39
CA PRO A 40 12.59 14.00 9.29
C PRO A 40 12.49 13.23 10.63
N ARG A 41 11.65 13.71 11.55
CA ARG A 41 11.30 13.04 12.81
C ARG A 41 9.77 12.97 12.95
N ALA A 42 9.19 11.77 13.00
CA ALA A 42 7.78 11.59 13.29
C ALA A 42 7.53 11.79 14.81
N ASP A 43 6.95 12.93 15.19
CA ASP A 43 6.44 13.16 16.55
C ASP A 43 5.14 12.35 16.78
N ARG A 44 4.20 12.47 15.83
CA ARG A 44 2.85 11.89 15.89
C ARG A 44 2.41 11.18 14.62
N ASN A 45 3.12 11.42 13.52
CA ASN A 45 2.73 10.96 12.19
C ASN A 45 2.93 9.44 12.06
N ARG A 46 1.92 8.76 11.53
CA ARG A 46 2.05 7.41 10.97
C ARG A 46 2.36 7.56 9.49
N TRP A 47 3.39 6.87 9.01
CA TRP A 47 3.73 6.88 7.59
C TRP A 47 4.16 5.50 7.09
N VAL A 48 4.07 5.32 5.77
CA VAL A 48 4.43 4.08 5.08
C VAL A 48 5.40 4.39 3.94
N LEU A 49 6.25 3.43 3.61
CA LEU A 49 7.33 3.60 2.65
C LEU A 49 7.00 2.92 1.31
N ASP A 50 7.00 3.69 0.22
CA ASP A 50 7.10 3.19 -1.15
C ASP A 50 8.56 2.86 -1.48
N SER A 51 8.82 1.72 -2.13
CA SER A 51 10.18 1.32 -2.55
C SER A 51 10.71 2.14 -3.72
N GLY A 52 9.84 2.86 -4.43
CA GLY A 52 10.15 3.57 -5.67
C GLY A 52 10.08 2.68 -6.92
N ALA A 53 9.53 1.47 -6.80
CA ALA A 53 9.43 0.48 -7.89
C ALA A 53 8.91 1.09 -9.19
N PHE A 54 7.86 1.91 -9.13
CA PHE A 54 7.29 2.59 -10.29
C PHE A 54 8.32 3.39 -11.07
N SER A 55 9.11 4.24 -10.40
CA SER A 55 10.15 5.04 -11.05
C SER A 55 11.33 4.20 -11.48
N PHE A 56 11.79 3.27 -10.64
CA PHE A 56 13.02 2.52 -10.92
C PHE A 56 12.84 1.49 -12.04
N ILE A 57 11.76 0.70 -12.00
CA ILE A 57 11.46 -0.30 -13.03
C ILE A 57 11.04 0.37 -14.35
N THR A 58 10.15 1.37 -14.33
CA THR A 58 9.69 2.02 -15.58
C THR A 58 10.79 2.82 -16.29
N TRP A 59 11.80 3.34 -15.58
CA TRP A 59 12.85 4.18 -16.21
C TRP A 59 14.20 3.49 -16.41
N PHE A 60 14.54 2.49 -15.58
CA PHE A 60 15.85 1.84 -15.61
C PHE A 60 15.79 0.31 -15.70
N GLY A 61 14.60 -0.30 -15.62
CA GLY A 61 14.42 -1.76 -15.66
C GLY A 61 15.01 -2.52 -14.46
N ALA A 62 15.49 -1.81 -13.43
CA ALA A 62 16.16 -2.38 -12.27
C ALA A 62 16.09 -1.43 -11.07
N PHE A 63 16.21 -1.99 -9.87
CA PHE A 63 16.40 -1.21 -8.64
C PHE A 63 17.85 -0.73 -8.50
N PRO A 64 18.08 0.49 -7.95
CA PRO A 64 19.42 1.04 -7.78
C PRO A 64 20.11 0.62 -6.48
N ASP A 65 19.38 -0.04 -5.58
CA ASP A 65 19.85 -0.61 -4.31
C ASP A 65 19.52 -2.11 -4.34
N ASP A 66 20.42 -2.97 -3.88
CA ASP A 66 20.09 -4.39 -3.67
C ASP A 66 19.20 -4.57 -2.41
N PRO A 67 18.54 -5.73 -2.23
CA PRO A 67 17.64 -5.95 -1.09
C PRO A 67 18.27 -5.71 0.29
N ARG A 68 19.54 -6.03 0.50
CA ARG A 68 20.21 -5.82 1.80
C ARG A 68 20.48 -4.35 2.04
N ASP A 69 20.88 -3.60 1.02
CA ASP A 69 21.07 -2.16 1.12
C ASP A 69 19.75 -1.40 1.26
N TYR A 70 18.68 -1.83 0.58
CA TYR A 70 17.34 -1.31 0.84
C TYR A 70 16.89 -1.63 2.28
N ALA A 71 17.05 -2.86 2.76
CA ALA A 71 16.72 -3.23 4.14
C ALA A 71 17.48 -2.40 5.19
N ARG A 72 18.77 -2.13 4.98
CA ARG A 72 19.57 -1.22 5.82
C ARG A 72 19.02 0.21 5.81
N ARG A 73 18.55 0.70 4.66
CA ARG A 73 17.91 2.03 4.54
C ARG A 73 16.57 2.06 5.27
N VAL A 74 15.72 1.04 5.13
CA VAL A 74 14.45 0.93 5.88
C VAL A 74 14.72 0.88 7.39
N ARG A 75 15.71 0.11 7.85
CA ARG A 75 16.12 0.06 9.27
C ARG A 75 16.59 1.43 9.77
N LEU A 76 17.33 2.19 8.95
CA LEU A 76 17.70 3.56 9.26
C LEU A 76 16.46 4.46 9.40
N TYR A 77 15.50 4.35 8.48
CA TYR A 77 14.28 5.16 8.52
C TYR A 77 13.41 4.83 9.75
N ASP A 78 13.18 3.55 10.04
CA ASP A 78 12.42 3.08 11.22
C ASP A 78 13.04 3.63 12.52
N ALA A 79 14.37 3.54 12.65
CA ALA A 79 15.10 3.99 13.85
C ALA A 79 15.26 5.51 13.99
N VAL A 80 15.41 6.23 12.88
CA VAL A 80 15.77 7.66 12.88
C VAL A 80 14.57 8.56 12.65
N ILE A 81 13.62 8.16 11.79
CA ILE A 81 12.37 8.90 11.59
C ILE A 81 11.36 8.51 12.67
N GLY A 82 11.25 7.22 13.01
CA GLY A 82 10.14 6.70 13.82
C GLY A 82 8.82 6.69 13.04
N GLY A 83 7.75 6.15 13.64
CA GLY A 83 6.39 6.20 13.08
C GLY A 83 6.16 5.40 11.78
N LEU A 84 7.14 4.61 11.33
CA LEU A 84 7.02 3.78 10.14
C LEU A 84 6.10 2.59 10.44
N GLU A 85 4.97 2.53 9.75
CA GLU A 85 4.00 1.46 9.95
C GLU A 85 4.40 0.20 9.19
N TRP A 86 4.66 0.35 7.89
CA TRP A 86 5.17 -0.70 7.01
C TRP A 86 5.92 -0.13 5.80
N ALA A 87 6.72 -0.99 5.16
CA ALA A 87 7.46 -0.70 3.95
C ALA A 87 7.06 -1.65 2.80
N ALA A 88 6.86 -1.08 1.61
CA ALA A 88 6.75 -1.85 0.39
C ALA A 88 8.10 -2.51 0.05
N ILE A 89 8.02 -3.72 -0.49
CA ILE A 89 9.16 -4.47 -1.04
C ILE A 89 9.65 -3.88 -2.37
N GLN A 90 10.75 -4.39 -2.90
CA GLN A 90 11.24 -4.07 -4.25
C GLN A 90 10.54 -4.96 -5.28
N ASP A 91 9.24 -4.73 -5.45
CA ASP A 91 8.38 -5.48 -6.35
C ASP A 91 8.57 -5.12 -7.83
N TRP A 92 8.27 -6.08 -8.70
CA TRP A 92 8.46 -5.97 -10.14
C TRP A 92 7.10 -5.85 -10.81
N MET A 93 6.77 -4.62 -11.22
CA MET A 93 5.44 -4.27 -11.69
C MET A 93 5.18 -4.83 -13.10
N CYS A 94 3.96 -5.30 -13.35
CA CYS A 94 3.54 -6.06 -14.53
C CYS A 94 2.76 -5.23 -15.56
N GLU A 95 2.75 -3.90 -15.49
CA GLU A 95 2.21 -3.10 -16.60
C GLU A 95 3.01 -3.32 -17.89
N PRO A 96 2.38 -3.23 -19.07
CA PRO A 96 3.05 -3.39 -20.37
C PRO A 96 4.32 -2.56 -20.53
N ASP A 97 4.33 -1.30 -20.08
CA ASP A 97 5.53 -0.43 -20.11
C ASP A 97 6.70 -1.03 -19.30
N SER A 98 6.41 -1.52 -18.10
CA SER A 98 7.39 -2.10 -17.17
C SER A 98 7.97 -3.42 -17.73
N LEU A 99 7.13 -4.24 -18.37
CA LEU A 99 7.55 -5.45 -19.07
C LEU A 99 8.39 -5.14 -20.32
N ALA A 100 8.02 -4.10 -21.08
CA ALA A 100 8.76 -3.66 -22.27
C ALA A 100 10.17 -3.13 -21.93
N VAL A 101 10.31 -2.39 -20.82
CA VAL A 101 11.60 -1.84 -20.36
C VAL A 101 12.53 -2.93 -19.82
N THR A 102 11.98 -3.93 -19.14
CA THR A 102 12.76 -5.03 -18.54
C THR A 102 13.04 -6.18 -19.51
N GLY A 103 12.19 -6.37 -20.53
CA GLY A 103 12.22 -7.53 -21.43
C GLY A 103 11.78 -8.85 -20.77
N LEU A 104 11.12 -8.79 -19.61
CA LEU A 104 10.74 -9.96 -18.81
C LEU A 104 9.25 -10.29 -18.94
N SER A 105 8.88 -11.50 -18.50
CA SER A 105 7.48 -11.93 -18.45
C SER A 105 6.83 -11.61 -17.10
N VAL A 106 5.50 -11.50 -17.07
CA VAL A 106 4.70 -11.39 -15.83
C VAL A 106 5.08 -12.47 -14.82
N ALA A 107 5.29 -13.71 -15.25
CA ALA A 107 5.69 -14.81 -14.37
C ALA A 107 7.08 -14.61 -13.76
N GLU A 108 8.02 -13.99 -14.49
CA GLU A 108 9.36 -13.67 -13.96
C GLU A 108 9.32 -12.48 -13.00
N HIS A 109 8.53 -11.45 -13.30
CA HIS A 109 8.26 -10.35 -12.38
C HIS A 109 7.65 -10.83 -11.04
N GLN A 110 6.72 -11.79 -11.10
CA GLN A 110 6.18 -12.41 -9.89
C GLN A 110 7.24 -13.17 -9.08
N ARG A 111 8.10 -13.98 -9.73
CA ARG A 111 9.20 -14.67 -9.03
C ARG A 111 10.12 -13.67 -8.32
N ARG A 112 10.52 -12.60 -9.00
CA ARG A 112 11.39 -11.56 -8.43
C ARG A 112 10.73 -10.79 -7.30
N THR A 113 9.42 -10.57 -7.39
CA THR A 113 8.63 -9.93 -6.33
C THR A 113 8.56 -10.80 -5.07
N VAL A 114 8.28 -12.10 -5.23
CA VAL A 114 8.28 -13.06 -4.11
C VAL A 114 9.68 -13.20 -3.51
N ALA A 115 10.72 -13.32 -4.35
CA ALA A 115 12.11 -13.35 -3.90
C ALA A 115 12.49 -12.08 -3.12
N SER A 116 12.11 -10.89 -3.61
CA SER A 116 12.35 -9.62 -2.91
C SER A 116 11.75 -9.61 -1.50
N TYR A 117 10.52 -10.10 -1.32
CA TYR A 117 9.90 -10.19 0.01
C TYR A 117 10.69 -11.10 0.96
N LEU A 118 11.12 -12.27 0.48
CA LEU A 118 11.90 -13.24 1.26
C LEU A 118 13.29 -12.67 1.61
N ASP A 119 14.00 -12.10 0.63
CA ASP A 119 15.33 -11.51 0.81
C ASP A 119 15.30 -10.33 1.78
N LEU A 120 14.29 -9.47 1.69
CA LEU A 120 14.12 -8.30 2.56
C LEU A 120 13.76 -8.72 3.99
N THR A 121 12.91 -9.72 4.16
CA THR A 121 12.53 -10.24 5.49
C THR A 121 13.72 -10.95 6.15
N ALA A 122 14.42 -11.83 5.43
CA ALA A 122 15.63 -12.48 5.93
C ALA A 122 16.77 -11.48 6.24
N ALA A 123 16.92 -10.43 5.42
CA ALA A 123 17.86 -9.35 5.69
C ALA A 123 17.47 -8.53 6.94
N TRP A 124 16.18 -8.32 7.18
CA TRP A 124 15.68 -7.67 8.40
C TRP A 124 15.98 -8.50 9.65
N GLU A 125 15.61 -9.79 9.65
CA GLU A 125 15.83 -10.72 10.76
C GLU A 125 17.32 -10.90 11.11
N ALA A 126 18.19 -10.91 10.09
CA ALA A 126 19.64 -10.99 10.28
C ALA A 126 20.25 -9.70 10.87
N MET A 127 19.54 -8.57 10.85
CA MET A 127 19.96 -7.34 11.52
C MET A 127 19.38 -7.30 12.93
N SER A 128 20.22 -7.01 13.93
CA SER A 128 19.69 -6.63 15.25
C SER A 128 18.92 -5.32 15.12
N THR A 129 17.59 -5.39 15.28
CA THR A 129 16.66 -4.25 15.21
C THR A 129 15.93 -4.09 16.54
N HIS A 130 15.41 -2.89 16.79
CA HIS A 130 14.53 -2.60 17.93
C HIS A 130 13.08 -3.10 17.73
N ARG A 131 12.77 -3.66 16.55
CA ARG A 131 11.42 -3.99 16.12
C ARG A 131 11.41 -5.46 15.68
N PRO A 132 10.87 -6.38 16.48
CA PRO A 132 11.01 -7.81 16.25
C PRO A 132 10.36 -8.27 14.94
N ASP A 133 9.23 -7.67 14.58
CA ASP A 133 8.51 -7.99 13.33
C ASP A 133 9.08 -7.18 12.14
N SER A 134 9.31 -7.86 11.02
CA SER A 134 9.67 -7.22 9.74
C SER A 134 8.63 -6.15 9.33
N PRO A 135 9.04 -4.93 8.94
CA PRO A 135 8.13 -3.93 8.41
C PRO A 135 7.74 -4.20 6.94
N PHE A 136 8.41 -5.14 6.26
CA PHE A 136 8.17 -5.41 4.85
C PHE A 136 6.86 -6.17 4.64
N MET A 137 6.04 -5.67 3.71
CA MET A 137 4.74 -6.26 3.39
C MET A 137 4.79 -6.96 2.03
N PRO A 138 4.21 -8.16 1.87
CA PRO A 138 4.19 -8.87 0.59
C PRO A 138 3.37 -8.08 -0.44
N GLY A 139 3.76 -8.17 -1.71
CA GLY A 139 3.12 -7.48 -2.83
C GLY A 139 2.68 -8.47 -3.90
N LEU A 140 1.38 -8.50 -4.20
CA LEU A 140 0.83 -9.28 -5.30
C LEU A 140 1.01 -8.51 -6.62
N GLN A 141 1.47 -9.22 -7.64
CA GLN A 141 1.74 -8.67 -8.98
C GLN A 141 1.09 -9.54 -10.06
N GLY A 142 0.60 -8.92 -11.14
CA GLY A 142 -0.09 -9.61 -12.24
C GLY A 142 -0.72 -8.66 -13.25
N TRP A 143 -1.22 -9.19 -14.37
CA TRP A 143 -1.99 -8.39 -15.34
C TRP A 143 -3.47 -8.82 -15.41
N THR A 144 -3.72 -10.13 -15.48
CA THR A 144 -5.06 -10.75 -15.45
C THR A 144 -5.39 -11.28 -14.04
N PRO A 145 -6.67 -11.50 -13.69
CA PRO A 145 -7.05 -12.13 -12.40
C PRO A 145 -6.32 -13.46 -12.13
N ALA A 146 -6.13 -14.28 -13.18
CA ALA A 146 -5.38 -15.54 -13.11
C ALA A 146 -3.89 -15.35 -12.78
N ASP A 147 -3.29 -14.21 -13.16
CA ASP A 147 -1.92 -13.88 -12.75
C ASP A 147 -1.82 -13.63 -11.24
N TYR A 148 -2.78 -12.91 -10.65
CA TYR A 148 -2.77 -12.66 -9.20
C TYR A 148 -2.97 -13.95 -8.39
N VAL A 149 -3.87 -14.85 -8.82
CA VAL A 149 -4.01 -16.20 -8.25
C VAL A 149 -2.69 -16.97 -8.31
N ARG A 150 -1.97 -16.89 -9.45
CA ARG A 150 -0.64 -17.51 -9.57
C ARG A 150 0.38 -16.88 -8.61
N CYS A 151 0.35 -15.56 -8.41
CA CYS A 151 1.23 -14.86 -7.48
C CYS A 151 0.95 -15.24 -6.01
N VAL A 152 -0.33 -15.33 -5.61
CA VAL A 152 -0.76 -15.89 -4.31
C VAL A 152 -0.15 -17.28 -4.09
N ARG A 153 -0.27 -18.17 -5.07
CA ARG A 153 0.26 -19.54 -4.99
C ARG A 153 1.79 -19.60 -4.93
N MET A 154 2.50 -18.64 -5.52
CA MET A 154 3.96 -18.52 -5.36
C MET A 154 4.35 -18.14 -3.92
N TYR A 155 3.62 -17.21 -3.28
CA TYR A 155 3.83 -16.88 -1.86
C TYR A 155 3.50 -18.08 -0.95
N GLN A 156 2.38 -18.76 -1.17
CA GLN A 156 2.00 -19.97 -0.42
C GLN A 156 3.04 -21.09 -0.55
N ALA A 157 3.55 -21.34 -1.77
CA ALA A 157 4.61 -22.32 -2.02
C ALA A 157 5.95 -21.94 -1.36
N ALA A 158 6.18 -20.65 -1.11
CA ALA A 158 7.31 -20.14 -0.33
C ALA A 158 7.06 -20.14 1.20
N GLY A 159 5.92 -20.67 1.67
CA GLY A 159 5.57 -20.73 3.10
C GLY A 159 5.02 -19.42 3.68
N VAL A 160 4.63 -18.45 2.85
CA VAL A 160 4.14 -17.14 3.29
C VAL A 160 2.62 -17.13 3.43
N ASP A 161 2.13 -16.92 4.65
CA ASP A 161 0.71 -16.71 4.93
C ASP A 161 0.31 -15.24 4.67
N LEU A 162 -0.36 -15.01 3.54
CA LEU A 162 -0.86 -13.69 3.13
C LEU A 162 -2.09 -13.22 3.94
N ALA A 163 -2.81 -14.11 4.65
CA ALA A 163 -3.91 -13.73 5.52
C ALA A 163 -3.40 -13.26 6.90
N ALA A 164 -2.28 -13.84 7.37
CA ALA A 164 -1.59 -13.40 8.58
C ALA A 164 -0.92 -12.01 8.41
N ALA A 165 -0.40 -11.70 7.22
CA ALA A 165 0.29 -10.43 6.93
C ALA A 165 -0.54 -9.19 7.33
N PRO A 166 0.02 -8.19 8.05
CA PRO A 166 -0.73 -6.99 8.49
C PRO A 166 -1.43 -6.27 7.34
N VAL A 167 -0.79 -6.19 6.18
CA VAL A 167 -1.38 -5.75 4.92
C VAL A 167 -0.63 -6.42 3.75
N VAL A 168 -1.29 -6.56 2.59
CA VAL A 168 -0.70 -7.11 1.36
C VAL A 168 -0.92 -6.10 0.24
N GLY A 169 0.16 -5.67 -0.42
CA GLY A 169 0.09 -4.72 -1.54
C GLY A 169 -0.53 -5.34 -2.78
N LEU A 170 -1.37 -4.60 -3.49
CA LEU A 170 -1.90 -4.96 -4.80
C LEU A 170 -1.24 -4.07 -5.87
N GLY A 171 -0.19 -4.60 -6.51
CA GLY A 171 0.54 -3.92 -7.57
C GLY A 171 -0.17 -3.95 -8.92
N SER A 172 0.39 -3.27 -9.93
CA SER A 172 -0.09 -3.28 -11.34
C SER A 172 -1.53 -2.81 -11.58
N VAL A 173 -2.12 -2.05 -10.65
CA VAL A 173 -3.47 -1.46 -10.77
C VAL A 173 -3.47 0.05 -10.99
N CYS A 174 -2.46 0.79 -10.51
CA CYS A 174 -2.41 2.27 -10.53
C CYS A 174 -2.57 2.89 -11.93
N LYS A 175 -1.98 2.26 -12.96
CA LYS A 175 -2.02 2.74 -14.35
C LYS A 175 -3.29 2.37 -15.12
N ARG A 176 -4.17 1.52 -14.57
CA ARG A 176 -5.42 1.15 -15.25
C ARG A 176 -6.42 2.29 -15.17
N GLU A 177 -7.16 2.48 -16.27
CA GLU A 177 -8.32 3.39 -16.30
C GLU A 177 -9.62 2.63 -16.02
N ASP A 178 -9.65 1.32 -16.26
CA ASP A 178 -10.81 0.46 -16.02
C ASP A 178 -10.93 0.09 -14.53
N THR A 179 -12.02 0.50 -13.88
CA THR A 179 -12.31 0.20 -12.47
C THR A 179 -13.04 -1.13 -12.29
N GLU A 180 -13.60 -1.73 -13.34
CA GLU A 180 -14.24 -3.04 -13.31
C GLU A 180 -13.19 -4.14 -13.34
N GLU A 181 -12.15 -4.04 -14.20
CA GLU A 181 -11.00 -4.96 -14.16
C GLU A 181 -10.34 -5.01 -12.77
N ILE A 182 -10.15 -3.85 -12.13
CA ILE A 182 -9.55 -3.79 -10.79
C ILE A 182 -10.48 -4.44 -9.76
N ALA A 183 -11.80 -4.22 -9.86
CA ALA A 183 -12.77 -4.86 -8.97
C ALA A 183 -12.79 -6.39 -9.14
N GLU A 184 -12.70 -6.90 -10.37
CA GLU A 184 -12.58 -8.35 -10.64
C GLU A 184 -11.30 -8.94 -10.03
N VAL A 185 -10.16 -8.24 -10.19
CA VAL A 185 -8.89 -8.64 -9.57
C VAL A 185 -9.00 -8.68 -8.04
N VAL A 186 -9.57 -7.65 -7.42
CA VAL A 186 -9.77 -7.57 -5.96
C VAL A 186 -10.67 -8.71 -5.47
N ALA A 187 -11.83 -8.93 -6.12
CA ALA A 187 -12.75 -10.01 -5.77
C ALA A 187 -12.09 -11.39 -5.92
N THR A 188 -11.35 -11.62 -7.01
CA THR A 188 -10.61 -12.87 -7.26
C THR A 188 -9.58 -13.15 -6.18
N VAL A 189 -8.77 -12.14 -5.79
CA VAL A 189 -7.75 -12.29 -4.75
C VAL A 189 -8.38 -12.54 -3.38
N ARG A 190 -9.50 -11.89 -3.05
CA ARG A 190 -10.24 -12.12 -1.80
C ARG A 190 -10.92 -13.49 -1.73
N ALA A 191 -11.28 -14.08 -2.88
CA ALA A 191 -11.79 -15.43 -2.97
C ALA A 191 -10.69 -16.49 -2.79
N GLU A 192 -9.51 -16.28 -3.38
CA GLU A 192 -8.35 -17.19 -3.23
C GLU A 192 -7.71 -17.08 -1.83
N VAL A 193 -7.75 -15.90 -1.19
CA VAL A 193 -7.25 -15.68 0.18
C VAL A 193 -8.32 -15.01 1.06
N PRO A 194 -9.25 -15.78 1.64
CA PRO A 194 -10.25 -15.25 2.56
C PRO A 194 -9.62 -14.48 3.73
N GLY A 195 -10.13 -13.28 4.01
CA GLY A 195 -9.63 -12.41 5.10
C GLY A 195 -8.39 -11.57 4.77
N ILE A 196 -7.85 -11.65 3.54
CA ILE A 196 -6.71 -10.84 3.10
C ILE A 196 -6.96 -9.33 3.27
N ARG A 197 -5.95 -8.62 3.81
CA ARG A 197 -5.99 -7.16 4.03
C ARG A 197 -5.26 -6.46 2.90
N LEU A 198 -5.96 -6.11 1.82
CA LEU A 198 -5.35 -5.49 0.65
C LEU A 198 -5.01 -4.00 0.84
N HIS A 199 -3.84 -3.58 0.36
CA HIS A 199 -3.50 -2.20 0.10
C HIS A 199 -3.56 -1.92 -1.41
N GLY A 200 -4.43 -1.00 -1.84
CA GLY A 200 -4.46 -0.56 -3.24
C GLY A 200 -3.45 0.56 -3.48
N PHE A 201 -2.44 0.31 -4.32
CA PHE A 201 -1.46 1.33 -4.70
C PHE A 201 -2.03 2.32 -5.73
N GLY A 202 -1.86 3.61 -5.49
CA GLY A 202 -2.19 4.70 -6.42
C GLY A 202 -3.67 4.81 -6.78
N VAL A 203 -4.58 4.48 -5.85
CA VAL A 203 -6.01 4.41 -6.13
C VAL A 203 -6.58 5.80 -6.46
N LYS A 204 -7.33 5.86 -7.56
CA LYS A 204 -8.06 7.07 -8.00
C LYS A 204 -9.40 7.16 -7.26
N THR A 205 -9.95 8.35 -7.08
CA THR A 205 -11.22 8.56 -6.35
C THR A 205 -12.40 7.76 -6.93
N GLY A 206 -12.45 7.54 -8.25
CA GLY A 206 -13.46 6.69 -8.87
C GLY A 206 -13.34 5.20 -8.49
N GLY A 207 -12.13 4.71 -8.21
CA GLY A 207 -11.89 3.35 -7.72
C GLY A 207 -12.37 3.14 -6.29
N LEU A 208 -12.25 4.16 -5.42
CA LEU A 208 -12.74 4.10 -4.04
C LEU A 208 -14.24 3.80 -3.97
N ALA A 209 -15.03 4.44 -4.83
CA ALA A 209 -16.47 4.21 -4.92
C ALA A 209 -16.84 2.80 -5.46
N ARG A 210 -15.94 2.14 -6.21
CA ARG A 210 -16.22 0.85 -6.86
C ARG A 210 -15.72 -0.38 -6.10
N TYR A 211 -14.57 -0.26 -5.44
CA TYR A 211 -13.88 -1.35 -4.73
C TYR A 211 -13.16 -0.90 -3.44
N GLY A 212 -13.22 0.38 -3.06
CA GLY A 212 -12.54 0.89 -1.85
C GLY A 212 -13.01 0.22 -0.55
N ALA A 213 -14.28 -0.18 -0.52
CA ALA A 213 -14.87 -1.00 0.54
C ALA A 213 -14.12 -2.32 0.80
N GLU A 214 -13.52 -2.90 -0.24
CA GLU A 214 -12.83 -4.19 -0.22
C GLU A 214 -11.34 -4.06 0.15
N LEU A 215 -10.79 -2.84 0.11
CA LEU A 215 -9.41 -2.55 0.46
C LEU A 215 -9.28 -2.24 1.95
N HIS A 216 -8.28 -2.82 2.62
CA HIS A 216 -7.93 -2.46 3.99
C HIS A 216 -7.29 -1.06 4.07
N SER A 217 -6.46 -0.71 3.08
CA SER A 217 -5.91 0.64 2.94
C SER A 217 -5.65 0.98 1.46
N CYS A 218 -5.32 2.24 1.17
CA CYS A 218 -4.86 2.65 -0.15
C CYS A 218 -4.05 3.95 -0.05
N ASP A 219 -3.17 4.20 -1.00
CA ASP A 219 -2.56 5.52 -1.17
C ASP A 219 -3.15 6.28 -2.36
N SER A 220 -2.89 7.59 -2.43
CA SER A 220 -3.01 8.31 -3.70
C SER A 220 -2.12 9.53 -3.83
N MET A 221 -1.56 9.69 -5.03
CA MET A 221 -0.96 10.93 -5.54
C MET A 221 -1.92 11.73 -6.45
N ALA A 222 -3.19 11.32 -6.58
CA ALA A 222 -4.15 11.95 -7.48
C ALA A 222 -4.38 13.45 -7.19
N TRP A 223 -4.27 13.86 -5.93
CA TRP A 223 -4.37 15.27 -5.50
C TRP A 223 -3.26 16.13 -6.13
N SER A 224 -2.03 15.63 -6.12
CA SER A 224 -0.83 16.30 -6.65
C SER A 224 -0.94 16.44 -8.17
N TYR A 225 -1.29 15.34 -8.86
CA TYR A 225 -1.47 15.33 -10.31
C TYR A 225 -2.62 16.24 -10.75
N ALA A 226 -3.78 16.18 -10.06
CA ALA A 226 -4.91 17.04 -10.36
C ALA A 226 -4.56 18.52 -10.15
N ALA A 227 -3.86 18.86 -9.06
CA ALA A 227 -3.41 20.22 -8.80
C ALA A 227 -2.44 20.71 -9.87
N TRP A 228 -1.46 19.91 -10.29
CA TRP A 228 -0.55 20.24 -11.40
C TRP A 228 -1.32 20.47 -12.70
N LYS A 229 -2.12 19.48 -13.14
CA LYS A 229 -2.81 19.47 -14.43
C LYS A 229 -3.83 20.59 -14.58
N ARG A 230 -4.56 20.90 -13.50
CA ARG A 230 -5.61 21.93 -13.46
C ARG A 230 -5.15 23.26 -12.85
N ARG A 231 -3.86 23.38 -12.52
CA ARG A 231 -3.22 24.54 -11.86
C ARG A 231 -3.93 25.00 -10.57
N ILE A 232 -4.44 24.05 -9.79
CA ILE A 232 -5.23 24.35 -8.57
C ILE A 232 -4.32 24.90 -7.47
N LYS A 233 -4.82 25.91 -6.77
CA LYS A 233 -4.32 26.36 -5.47
C LYS A 233 -5.40 26.14 -4.42
N SER A 234 -5.06 25.51 -3.29
CA SER A 234 -5.99 25.38 -2.15
C SER A 234 -6.34 26.77 -1.62
N ALA A 235 -7.61 26.98 -1.25
CA ALA A 235 -8.07 28.22 -0.61
C ALA A 235 -7.43 28.46 0.77
N ARG A 236 -7.00 27.40 1.47
CA ARG A 236 -6.25 27.48 2.74
C ARG A 236 -4.76 27.78 2.54
N CYS A 237 -4.23 27.65 1.32
CA CYS A 237 -2.79 27.77 1.05
C CYS A 237 -2.34 29.23 0.86
N THR A 238 -1.74 29.81 1.89
CA THR A 238 -1.14 31.16 1.89
C THR A 238 0.25 31.24 1.24
N GLN A 239 0.89 30.10 0.95
CA GLN A 239 2.27 30.04 0.42
C GLN A 239 2.42 30.67 -0.98
N PHE A 240 3.63 31.11 -1.32
CA PHE A 240 3.92 31.84 -2.57
C PHE A 240 3.75 31.01 -3.87
N HIS A 241 3.77 29.69 -3.80
CA HIS A 241 3.62 28.86 -5.00
C HIS A 241 2.23 29.06 -5.64
N ARG A 242 2.21 29.09 -6.98
CA ARG A 242 0.99 29.34 -7.78
C ARG A 242 0.11 28.10 -7.94
N VAL A 243 0.66 26.91 -7.74
CA VAL A 243 -0.01 25.61 -7.90
C VAL A 243 0.35 24.74 -6.70
N CYS A 244 -0.63 24.02 -6.15
CA CYS A 244 -0.48 23.19 -4.96
C CYS A 244 -0.20 21.71 -5.29
N SER A 245 0.64 21.42 -6.29
CA SER A 245 1.00 20.03 -6.63
C SER A 245 2.07 19.42 -5.73
N SER A 246 2.71 20.23 -4.88
CA SER A 246 3.66 19.79 -3.85
C SER A 246 3.46 20.67 -2.61
N CYS A 247 2.26 20.62 -2.05
CA CYS A 247 1.84 21.46 -0.93
C CYS A 247 1.12 20.63 0.13
N LEU A 248 1.63 20.65 1.36
CA LEU A 248 1.07 19.91 2.50
C LEU A 248 -0.42 20.23 2.70
N ILE A 249 -0.78 21.52 2.75
CA ILE A 249 -2.18 21.96 2.93
C ILE A 249 -3.14 21.34 1.90
N ALA A 250 -2.71 21.16 0.65
CA ALA A 250 -3.55 20.53 -0.37
C ALA A 250 -3.63 19.00 -0.26
N ALA A 251 -2.59 18.35 0.28
CA ALA A 251 -2.63 16.94 0.64
C ALA A 251 -3.56 16.70 1.85
N GLU A 252 -3.51 17.57 2.85
CA GLU A 252 -4.42 17.56 4.02
C GLU A 252 -5.87 17.82 3.62
N ASP A 253 -6.14 18.84 2.79
CA ASP A 253 -7.48 19.14 2.26
C ASP A 253 -8.06 17.96 1.47
N TRP A 254 -7.22 17.29 0.67
CA TRP A 254 -7.62 16.09 -0.07
C TRP A 254 -7.91 14.91 0.87
N HIS A 255 -7.01 14.64 1.83
CA HIS A 255 -7.19 13.54 2.78
C HIS A 255 -8.45 13.75 3.64
N ALA A 256 -8.67 14.97 4.15
CA ALA A 256 -9.85 15.32 4.93
C ALA A 256 -11.17 15.11 4.17
N LYS A 257 -11.16 15.21 2.83
CA LYS A 257 -12.30 14.86 1.98
C LYS A 257 -12.43 13.35 1.78
N VAL A 258 -11.34 12.67 1.41
CA VAL A 258 -11.37 11.27 0.94
C VAL A 258 -11.47 10.26 2.08
N TRP A 259 -10.91 10.57 3.24
CA TRP A 259 -10.91 9.68 4.40
C TRP A 259 -12.34 9.32 4.89
N PRO A 260 -13.28 10.25 5.06
CA PRO A 260 -14.68 9.93 5.37
C PRO A 260 -15.36 9.06 4.30
N GLU A 261 -15.12 9.33 3.01
CA GLU A 261 -15.69 8.54 1.89
C GLU A 261 -15.21 7.07 1.95
N PHE A 262 -13.92 6.86 2.24
CA PHE A 262 -13.33 5.52 2.39
C PHE A 262 -13.86 4.77 3.63
N VAL A 263 -14.01 5.44 4.77
CA VAL A 263 -14.57 4.84 5.98
C VAL A 263 -16.03 4.45 5.80
N ALA A 264 -16.85 5.32 5.19
CA ALA A 264 -18.26 5.05 4.93
C ALA A 264 -18.45 3.82 4.01
N ALA A 265 -17.76 3.78 2.87
CA ALA A 265 -17.82 2.64 1.95
C ALA A 265 -17.45 1.30 2.61
N ARG A 266 -16.53 1.32 3.59
CA ARG A 266 -16.14 0.13 4.36
C ARG A 266 -17.13 -0.25 5.45
N ALA A 267 -17.91 0.68 5.98
CA ALA A 267 -18.98 0.39 6.94
C ALA A 267 -20.17 -0.30 6.24
N ASP A 268 -20.56 0.21 5.06
CA ASP A 268 -21.68 -0.34 4.27
C ASP A 268 -21.40 -1.75 3.71
N ALA A 269 -20.13 -2.12 3.57
CA ALA A 269 -19.69 -3.45 3.11
C ALA A 269 -19.29 -4.40 4.24
N ALA A 270 -19.46 -4.01 5.51
CA ALA A 270 -19.42 -5.00 6.59
C ALA A 270 -20.54 -6.02 6.34
N PRO A 271 -20.29 -7.34 6.53
CA PRO A 271 -21.37 -8.31 6.38
C PRO A 271 -22.49 -7.93 7.34
N ALA A 272 -23.73 -7.89 6.85
CA ALA A 272 -24.89 -7.74 7.70
C ALA A 272 -24.87 -8.90 8.71
N THR A 273 -24.42 -8.60 9.93
CA THR A 273 -24.45 -9.54 11.04
C THR A 273 -25.90 -9.68 11.47
N SER A 274 -26.66 -10.49 10.72
CA SER A 274 -27.86 -11.11 11.26
C SER A 274 -27.45 -11.81 12.55
N PRO A 275 -27.93 -11.38 13.73
CA PRO A 275 -27.66 -12.10 14.94
C PRO A 275 -28.35 -13.47 14.79
N VAL A 276 -27.57 -14.54 14.85
CA VAL A 276 -28.12 -15.88 15.02
C VAL A 276 -28.72 -15.92 16.43
N GLU A 277 -30.01 -15.59 16.54
CA GLU A 277 -30.76 -15.73 17.79
C GLU A 277 -30.84 -17.22 18.15
N PHE A 278 -29.95 -17.65 19.04
CA PHE A 278 -30.11 -18.92 19.74
C PHE A 278 -31.29 -18.82 20.72
N ARG A 279 -32.51 -19.06 20.23
CA ARG A 279 -33.63 -19.40 21.10
C ARG A 279 -33.44 -20.83 21.60
N ALA A 280 -33.17 -20.96 22.88
CA ALA A 280 -33.27 -22.25 23.56
C ALA A 280 -34.75 -22.66 23.60
N ASP A 281 -35.05 -23.85 23.08
CA ASP A 281 -36.25 -24.57 23.45
C ASP A 281 -36.17 -24.96 24.94
N PRO A 282 -37.30 -24.99 25.70
CA PRO A 282 -37.32 -25.44 27.10
C PRO A 282 -36.69 -26.82 27.39
N ALA A 283 -36.40 -27.66 26.40
CA ALA A 283 -35.67 -28.93 26.53
C ALA A 283 -34.14 -28.85 26.33
N GLY A 284 -33.58 -27.70 25.92
CA GLY A 284 -32.13 -27.45 25.97
C GLY A 284 -31.25 -28.12 24.90
N GLN A 285 -31.81 -28.51 23.75
CA GLN A 285 -31.01 -28.97 22.59
C GLN A 285 -30.96 -27.91 21.49
N PHE A 286 -29.75 -27.61 20.99
CA PHE A 286 -29.53 -26.70 19.88
C PHE A 286 -29.57 -27.46 18.55
N LEU A 287 -30.48 -27.06 17.65
CA LEU A 287 -30.48 -27.45 16.24
C LEU A 287 -30.15 -26.24 15.36
N LEU A 288 -29.25 -26.43 14.40
CA LEU A 288 -29.02 -25.47 13.32
C LEU A 288 -30.21 -25.52 12.36
N ILE A 289 -30.86 -24.37 12.17
CA ILE A 289 -31.82 -24.14 11.09
C ILE A 289 -31.13 -23.17 10.11
N SER A 290 -31.26 -23.47 8.81
CA SER A 290 -30.75 -22.68 7.67
C SER A 290 -31.38 -21.30 7.57
#